data_AF-A0A2W5FIS5-F1
#
_entry.id   AF-A0A2W5FIS5-F1
#
_cell.length_a   1.000
_cell.length_b   1.000
_cell.length_c   1.000
_cell.angle_alpha   90.00
_cell.angle_beta   90.00
_cell.angle_gamma   90.00
#
_symmetry.space_group_name_H-M   'P 1'
#
loop_
_entity.id
_entity.type
_entity.pdbx_description
1 polymer ?
#
loop_
_entity_poly.entity_id
_entity_poly.type
_entity_poly.pdbx_seq_one_letter_code
_entity_poly.pdbx_strand_id
1 'polypeptide(L)'
;MDSLHTSRSHRFFLYLDPASPPPVRDICFHWNQLGGDNLNTEQWGSILQRLVAVIAGMDNIDRQVLADAVKHPTRGLPTYVKAHEAIFYASNPSDILAGMQFFARHNEKVSADFFEEAHLKLRRYLPYLPATDLSSILFSFGKSRYLPHEDFWDDFQQAWQEKFASAEADDIHHVYERAAKLALPMSAKMIDFFDSYIRSHANELPVNLRDKLLWTSAMIDNIHGGTALAATVPALLKAQDMGNATMRNTVRAWYSVFDLPPLREKGGNSSSRSEKRLREIFEDAGKLRPEKDHILPYVASPVDMRLAFKGHDVIVEMDGITHFNFDFSGERRYNGQTLLNSAVKTKIAGTSRLLHIDDRSYSYLFYRCAVAEQDRIAHEILDTAISKEPGNYRVIIAPERILFDSMKNNNFIPS
;
A
#
# COMPACT_ATOMS: atom_id res chain seq x y z
N MET A 1 40.02 -11.13 -5.83
CA MET A 1 39.97 -10.79 -7.26
C MET A 1 38.56 -10.31 -7.53
N ASP A 2 38.39 -9.00 -7.49
CA ASP A 2 37.11 -8.32 -7.57
C ASP A 2 36.61 -8.30 -9.01
N SER A 3 35.33 -8.64 -9.21
CA SER A 3 34.61 -8.26 -10.42
C SER A 3 33.63 -7.14 -10.05
N LEU A 4 34.05 -5.91 -10.38
CA LEU A 4 33.18 -4.74 -10.41
C LEU A 4 32.11 -4.98 -11.48
N HIS A 5 30.88 -5.29 -11.06
CA HIS A 5 29.70 -5.19 -11.92
C HIS A 5 29.46 -3.71 -12.24
N THR A 6 30.08 -3.23 -13.31
CA THR A 6 29.75 -1.94 -13.92
C THR A 6 28.44 -2.08 -14.68
N SER A 7 27.40 -1.36 -14.27
CA SER A 7 26.16 -1.27 -15.06
C SER A 7 26.47 -0.58 -16.38
N ARG A 8 26.37 -1.31 -17.50
CA ARG A 8 26.53 -0.71 -18.83
C ARG A 8 25.18 -0.18 -19.32
N SER A 9 24.98 1.12 -19.19
CA SER A 9 23.89 1.84 -19.88
C SER A 9 24.28 1.99 -21.34
N HIS A 10 23.47 1.46 -22.26
CA HIS A 10 23.62 1.74 -23.70
C HIS A 10 22.62 2.82 -24.08
N ARG A 11 23.11 3.93 -24.63
CA ARG A 11 22.29 5.00 -25.22
C ARG A 11 22.13 4.73 -26.69
N PHE A 12 20.89 4.80 -27.18
CA PHE A 12 20.59 4.74 -28.61
C PHE A 12 20.10 6.11 -29.06
N PHE A 13 20.65 6.58 -30.17
CA PHE A 13 20.22 7.81 -30.83
C PHE A 13 19.29 7.45 -31.98
N LEU A 14 18.04 7.91 -31.91
CA LEU A 14 17.06 7.71 -32.98
C LEU A 14 17.16 8.89 -33.97
N TYR A 15 17.53 8.58 -35.21
CA TYR A 15 17.51 9.53 -36.33
C TYR A 15 16.31 9.19 -37.21
N LEU A 16 15.32 10.09 -37.26
CA LEU A 16 14.16 9.96 -38.16
C LEU A 16 14.51 10.34 -39.60
N ASP A 17 15.61 11.06 -39.80
CA ASP A 17 16.22 11.38 -41.08
C ASP A 17 17.76 11.40 -40.91
N PRO A 18 18.53 10.53 -41.59
CA PRO A 18 19.98 10.52 -41.50
C PRO A 18 20.66 11.78 -42.07
N ALA A 19 19.93 12.62 -42.83
CA ALA A 19 20.48 13.84 -43.44
C ALA A 19 20.37 15.10 -42.55
N SER A 20 19.66 15.04 -41.42
CA SER A 20 19.34 16.22 -40.60
C SER A 20 19.87 16.10 -39.16
N PRO A 21 21.11 16.55 -38.87
CA PRO A 21 21.54 16.79 -37.49
C PRO A 21 20.86 18.06 -36.93
N PRO A 22 20.43 18.08 -35.64
CA PRO A 22 20.77 17.18 -34.54
C PRO A 22 19.76 16.04 -34.27
N PRO A 23 20.13 14.98 -33.49
CA PRO A 23 19.22 13.88 -33.14
C PRO A 23 17.96 14.37 -32.41
N VAL A 24 16.82 13.75 -32.73
CA VAL A 24 15.51 14.19 -32.20
C VAL A 24 15.33 13.78 -30.73
N ARG A 25 15.91 12.66 -30.27
CA ARG A 25 15.72 12.14 -28.88
C ARG A 25 16.91 11.29 -28.38
N ASP A 26 17.18 11.38 -27.07
CA ASP A 26 18.04 10.46 -26.31
C ASP A 26 17.12 9.43 -25.60
N ILE A 27 17.29 8.14 -25.88
CA ILE A 27 16.50 7.06 -25.26
C ILE A 27 17.47 6.17 -24.48
N CYS A 28 17.24 6.04 -23.17
CA CYS A 28 18.07 5.25 -22.26
C CYS A 28 17.31 3.99 -21.82
N PHE A 29 17.89 2.81 -22.03
CA PHE A 29 17.35 1.54 -21.53
C PHE A 29 18.18 1.01 -20.37
N HIS A 30 17.51 0.53 -19.31
CA HIS A 30 18.16 -0.15 -18.19
C HIS A 30 18.21 -1.68 -18.43
N TRP A 31 19.38 -2.16 -18.86
CA TRP A 31 19.66 -3.52 -19.34
C TRP A 31 19.25 -4.67 -18.39
N ASN A 32 19.28 -4.46 -17.07
CA ASN A 32 19.12 -5.55 -16.10
C ASN A 32 17.66 -5.95 -15.81
N GLN A 33 16.66 -5.22 -16.31
CA GLN A 33 15.24 -5.55 -16.05
C GLN A 33 14.58 -6.40 -17.15
N LEU A 34 15.25 -6.64 -18.28
CA LEU A 34 14.64 -7.25 -19.47
C LEU A 34 15.06 -8.71 -19.73
N GLY A 35 15.88 -9.32 -18.86
CA GLY A 35 16.33 -10.71 -19.06
C GLY A 35 17.04 -10.94 -20.41
N GLY A 36 17.78 -9.93 -20.88
CA GLY A 36 18.23 -9.80 -22.27
C GLY A 36 19.26 -10.80 -22.78
N ASP A 37 19.77 -11.69 -21.93
CA ASP A 37 20.88 -12.59 -22.29
C ASP A 37 20.47 -13.76 -23.21
N ASN A 38 19.17 -13.94 -23.50
CA ASN A 38 18.64 -15.10 -24.24
C ASN A 38 17.91 -14.78 -25.55
N LEU A 39 17.90 -13.52 -26.02
CA LEU A 39 17.25 -13.17 -27.29
C LEU A 39 18.26 -13.11 -28.43
N ASN A 40 17.98 -13.82 -29.52
CA ASN A 40 18.82 -13.78 -30.71
C ASN A 40 18.54 -12.51 -31.55
N THR A 41 19.44 -12.21 -32.49
CA THR A 41 19.40 -11.00 -33.34
C THR A 41 18.10 -10.87 -34.14
N GLU A 42 17.48 -11.98 -34.53
CA GLU A 42 16.23 -12.03 -35.29
C GLU A 42 15.03 -11.65 -34.41
N GLN A 43 15.02 -12.11 -33.16
CA GLN A 43 14.01 -11.74 -32.16
C GLN A 43 14.10 -10.25 -31.81
N TRP A 44 15.31 -9.69 -31.73
CA TRP A 44 15.52 -8.26 -31.57
C TRP A 44 15.05 -7.44 -32.78
N GLY A 45 15.34 -7.91 -34.01
CA GLY A 45 14.86 -7.27 -35.24
C GLY A 45 13.34 -7.17 -35.32
N SER A 46 12.63 -8.22 -34.89
CA SER A 46 11.16 -8.22 -34.85
C SER A 46 10.59 -7.31 -33.75
N ILE A 47 11.27 -7.11 -32.63
CA ILE A 47 10.81 -6.22 -31.55
C ILE A 47 10.97 -4.76 -31.98
N LEU A 48 12.11 -4.42 -32.56
CA LEU A 48 12.41 -3.07 -33.06
C LEU A 48 11.50 -2.67 -34.23
N GLN A 49 11.24 -3.56 -35.19
CA GLN A 49 10.30 -3.27 -36.30
C GLN A 49 8.86 -3.02 -35.81
N ARG A 50 8.44 -3.68 -34.73
CA ARG A 50 7.09 -3.49 -34.16
C ARG A 50 6.97 -2.22 -33.32
N LEU A 51 8.05 -1.83 -32.63
CA LEU A 51 8.16 -0.53 -31.95
C LEU A 51 8.10 0.63 -32.96
N VAL A 52 8.81 0.51 -34.08
CA VAL A 52 8.78 1.52 -35.16
C VAL A 52 7.39 1.60 -35.80
N ALA A 53 6.70 0.48 -36.00
CA ALA A 53 5.34 0.46 -36.54
C ALA A 53 4.28 1.07 -35.59
N VAL A 54 4.49 0.97 -34.27
CA VAL A 54 3.62 1.59 -33.25
C VAL A 54 3.86 3.10 -33.16
N ILE A 55 5.12 3.53 -33.22
CA ILE A 55 5.48 4.97 -33.19
C ILE A 55 5.06 5.70 -34.47
N ALA A 56 5.08 5.02 -35.62
CA ALA A 56 4.68 5.59 -36.91
C ALA A 56 3.14 5.58 -37.16
N GLY A 57 2.34 5.02 -36.26
CA GLY A 57 0.92 4.68 -36.52
C GLY A 57 -0.11 5.27 -35.55
N MET A 58 0.14 6.45 -34.97
CA MET A 58 -0.79 7.09 -34.00
C MET A 58 -2.02 7.80 -34.63
N ASP A 59 -2.50 7.39 -35.79
CA ASP A 59 -3.83 7.76 -36.28
C ASP A 59 -4.52 6.54 -36.91
N ASN A 60 -5.57 6.05 -36.23
CA ASN A 60 -6.43 4.89 -36.56
C ASN A 60 -5.91 3.49 -36.16
N ILE A 61 -6.36 3.00 -35.01
CA ILE A 61 -6.42 1.56 -34.74
C ILE A 61 -7.89 1.12 -34.64
N ASP A 62 -8.17 0.07 -35.42
CA ASP A 62 -9.43 -0.64 -35.53
C ASP A 62 -9.79 -1.34 -34.20
N ARG A 63 -11.01 -1.06 -33.70
CA ARG A 63 -11.54 -1.57 -32.42
C ARG A 63 -11.55 -3.11 -32.33
N GLN A 64 -11.52 -3.79 -33.47
CA GLN A 64 -11.49 -5.25 -33.55
C GLN A 64 -10.17 -5.86 -32.99
N VAL A 65 -9.04 -5.16 -33.14
CA VAL A 65 -7.71 -5.66 -32.72
C VAL A 65 -7.55 -5.61 -31.20
N LEU A 66 -8.15 -4.60 -30.55
CA LEU A 66 -8.25 -4.53 -29.09
C LEU A 66 -9.15 -5.63 -28.52
N ALA A 67 -10.24 -5.97 -29.21
CA ALA A 67 -11.17 -7.02 -28.78
C ALA A 67 -10.57 -8.44 -28.84
N ASP A 68 -9.69 -8.70 -29.82
CA ASP A 68 -9.01 -10.00 -29.94
C ASP A 68 -7.84 -10.17 -28.97
N ALA A 69 -7.18 -9.08 -28.57
CA ALA A 69 -6.13 -9.10 -27.54
C ALA A 69 -6.69 -9.46 -26.14
N VAL A 70 -7.96 -9.16 -25.88
CA VAL A 70 -8.66 -9.50 -24.63
C VAL A 70 -9.07 -10.98 -24.56
N LYS A 71 -9.21 -11.66 -25.70
CA LYS A 71 -9.70 -13.06 -25.77
C LYS A 71 -8.62 -14.14 -25.59
N HIS A 72 -7.32 -13.79 -25.65
CA HIS A 72 -6.22 -14.76 -25.58
C HIS A 72 -5.10 -14.32 -24.60
N PRO A 73 -5.22 -14.59 -23.29
CA PRO A 73 -4.34 -14.03 -22.26
C PRO A 73 -2.96 -14.69 -22.12
N THR A 74 -2.63 -15.75 -22.87
CA THR A 74 -1.41 -16.57 -22.62
C THR A 74 -0.14 -16.11 -23.32
N ARG A 75 0.00 -14.82 -23.69
CA ARG A 75 1.25 -14.25 -24.22
C ARG A 75 1.55 -12.89 -23.58
N GLY A 76 1.89 -12.92 -22.30
CA GLY A 76 2.05 -11.76 -21.42
C GLY A 76 3.40 -11.04 -21.49
N LEU A 77 3.81 -10.52 -22.64
CA LEU A 77 4.96 -9.60 -22.72
C LEU A 77 4.74 -8.44 -23.72
N PRO A 78 4.16 -8.68 -24.92
CA PRO A 78 3.89 -7.60 -25.87
C PRO A 78 2.79 -6.62 -25.42
N THR A 79 1.87 -7.05 -24.56
CA THR A 79 0.76 -6.22 -24.05
C THR A 79 1.23 -5.22 -22.99
N TYR A 80 2.27 -5.57 -22.23
CA TYR A 80 2.84 -4.76 -21.14
C TYR A 80 3.54 -3.51 -21.65
N VAL A 81 4.43 -3.69 -22.63
CA VAL A 81 5.14 -2.59 -23.30
C VAL A 81 4.13 -1.66 -23.97
N LYS A 82 3.11 -2.22 -24.63
CA LYS A 82 2.06 -1.43 -25.28
C LYS A 82 1.18 -0.63 -24.30
N ALA A 83 0.85 -1.16 -23.13
CA ALA A 83 0.03 -0.43 -22.15
C ALA A 83 0.82 0.69 -21.44
N HIS A 84 2.12 0.47 -21.19
CA HIS A 84 3.03 1.48 -20.65
C HIS A 84 3.24 2.60 -21.66
N GLU A 85 3.60 2.27 -22.91
CA GLU A 85 3.77 3.23 -24.01
C GLU A 85 2.45 3.95 -24.34
N ALA A 86 1.33 3.24 -24.42
CA ALA A 86 0.04 3.84 -24.74
C ALA A 86 -0.35 4.94 -23.75
N ILE A 87 0.05 4.89 -22.48
CA ILE A 87 -0.26 5.94 -21.50
C ILE A 87 0.75 7.07 -21.53
N PHE A 88 2.05 6.79 -21.75
CA PHE A 88 3.02 7.85 -22.04
C PHE A 88 2.61 8.68 -23.26
N TYR A 89 1.92 8.08 -24.22
CA TYR A 89 1.42 8.77 -25.41
C TYR A 89 -0.08 9.09 -25.39
N ALA A 90 -0.84 8.60 -24.39
CA ALA A 90 -2.26 8.89 -24.26
C ALA A 90 -2.44 10.39 -23.99
N SER A 91 -3.32 10.99 -24.79
CA SER A 91 -3.70 12.39 -24.70
C SER A 91 -5.08 12.59 -24.08
N ASN A 92 -5.91 11.54 -24.02
CA ASN A 92 -7.25 11.58 -23.44
C ASN A 92 -7.30 10.84 -22.09
N PRO A 93 -8.17 11.28 -21.15
CA PRO A 93 -8.24 10.69 -19.81
C PRO A 93 -8.77 9.25 -19.77
N SER A 94 -9.61 8.86 -20.74
CA SER A 94 -10.19 7.51 -20.79
C SER A 94 -9.15 6.43 -21.04
N ASP A 95 -8.19 6.68 -21.94
CA ASP A 95 -7.11 5.75 -22.23
C ASP A 95 -6.13 5.61 -21.05
N ILE A 96 -5.83 6.73 -20.38
CA ILE A 96 -5.01 6.74 -19.16
C ILE A 96 -5.69 5.91 -18.07
N LEU A 97 -6.99 6.12 -17.85
CA LEU A 97 -7.75 5.38 -16.85
C LEU A 97 -7.83 3.89 -17.19
N ALA A 98 -8.06 3.55 -18.46
CA ALA A 98 -8.14 2.16 -18.90
C ALA A 98 -6.85 1.39 -18.61
N GLY A 99 -5.68 1.99 -18.87
CA GLY A 99 -4.42 1.32 -18.54
C GLY A 99 -4.13 1.29 -17.03
N MET A 100 -4.47 2.33 -16.27
CA MET A 100 -4.39 2.29 -14.80
C MET A 100 -5.23 1.13 -14.23
N GLN A 101 -6.47 0.97 -14.70
CA GLN A 101 -7.35 -0.12 -14.30
C GLN A 101 -6.84 -1.49 -14.74
N PHE A 102 -6.29 -1.59 -15.95
CA PHE A 102 -5.69 -2.83 -16.45
C PHE A 102 -4.63 -3.32 -15.48
N PHE A 103 -3.66 -2.48 -15.13
CA PHE A 103 -2.60 -2.89 -14.23
C PHE A 103 -3.09 -3.16 -12.80
N ALA A 104 -3.99 -2.33 -12.29
CA ALA A 104 -4.59 -2.51 -10.97
C ALA A 104 -5.31 -3.87 -10.81
N ARG A 105 -5.93 -4.37 -11.89
CA ARG A 105 -6.65 -5.65 -11.89
C ARG A 105 -5.73 -6.86 -11.99
N HIS A 106 -4.61 -6.75 -12.70
CA HIS A 106 -3.69 -7.85 -12.91
C HIS A 106 -2.63 -7.98 -11.80
N ASN A 107 -2.65 -7.07 -10.81
CA ASN A 107 -1.70 -7.05 -9.67
C ASN A 107 -0.24 -7.09 -10.15
N GLU A 108 0.01 -6.45 -11.28
CA GLU A 108 1.31 -6.41 -11.92
C GLU A 108 2.16 -5.35 -11.25
N LYS A 109 3.46 -5.62 -11.16
CA LYS A 109 4.42 -4.62 -10.67
C LYS A 109 4.61 -3.58 -11.77
N VAL A 110 3.77 -2.55 -11.76
CA VAL A 110 3.96 -1.38 -12.61
C VAL A 110 5.08 -0.51 -12.04
N SER A 111 5.82 0.18 -12.90
CA SER A 111 6.77 1.19 -12.44
C SER A 111 6.05 2.34 -11.73
N ALA A 112 6.72 2.94 -10.76
CA ALA A 112 6.27 4.19 -10.15
C ALA A 112 6.05 5.26 -11.22
N ASP A 113 6.96 5.37 -12.20
CA ASP A 113 6.94 6.32 -13.31
C ASP A 113 5.63 6.33 -14.10
N PHE A 114 4.97 5.16 -14.23
CA PHE A 114 3.69 5.07 -14.91
C PHE A 114 2.58 5.78 -14.14
N PHE A 115 2.49 5.50 -12.84
CA PHE A 115 1.47 6.14 -11.98
C PHE A 115 1.82 7.61 -11.77
N GLU A 116 3.11 7.95 -11.81
CA GLU A 116 3.63 9.32 -11.84
C GLU A 116 3.09 10.08 -13.07
N GLU A 117 3.37 9.58 -14.27
CA GLU A 117 2.88 10.24 -15.49
C GLU A 117 1.33 10.29 -15.55
N ALA A 118 0.66 9.23 -15.11
CA ALA A 118 -0.80 9.17 -15.09
C ALA A 118 -1.42 10.24 -14.17
N HIS A 119 -0.86 10.50 -12.97
CA HIS A 119 -1.42 11.56 -12.11
C HIS A 119 -1.21 12.94 -12.73
N LEU A 120 -0.03 13.22 -13.31
CA LEU A 120 0.25 14.50 -13.95
C LEU A 120 -0.75 14.81 -15.05
N LYS A 121 -1.04 13.82 -15.90
CA LYS A 121 -1.97 13.97 -17.00
C LYS A 121 -3.42 14.02 -16.56
N LEU A 122 -3.82 13.23 -15.57
CA LEU A 122 -5.22 13.17 -15.11
C LEU A 122 -5.63 14.39 -14.29
N ARG A 123 -4.69 15.05 -13.61
CA ARG A 123 -4.96 16.20 -12.72
C ARG A 123 -5.84 17.26 -13.39
N ARG A 124 -5.51 17.66 -14.62
CA ARG A 124 -6.26 18.67 -15.39
C ARG A 124 -7.67 18.25 -15.79
N TYR A 125 -7.97 16.94 -15.74
CA TYR A 125 -9.28 16.41 -16.13
C TYR A 125 -10.21 16.17 -14.94
N LEU A 126 -9.70 16.13 -13.70
CA LEU A 126 -10.47 15.79 -12.50
C LEU A 126 -11.83 16.50 -12.40
N PRO A 127 -11.95 17.84 -12.61
CA PRO A 127 -13.23 18.53 -12.49
C PRO A 127 -14.30 18.08 -13.51
N TYR A 128 -13.86 17.54 -14.65
CA TYR A 128 -14.71 17.15 -15.78
C TYR A 128 -15.08 15.67 -15.77
N LEU A 129 -14.41 14.85 -14.95
CA LEU A 129 -14.65 13.42 -14.88
C LEU A 129 -15.94 13.10 -14.11
N PRO A 130 -16.72 12.09 -14.54
CA PRO A 130 -17.85 11.59 -13.77
C PRO A 130 -17.38 10.89 -12.48
N ALA A 131 -18.28 10.74 -11.50
CA ALA A 131 -17.99 10.08 -10.23
C ALA A 131 -17.35 8.69 -10.42
N THR A 132 -17.85 7.90 -11.37
CA THR A 132 -17.35 6.54 -11.67
C THR A 132 -15.89 6.53 -12.12
N ASP A 133 -15.46 7.55 -12.87
CA ASP A 133 -14.07 7.67 -13.32
C ASP A 133 -13.16 8.12 -12.16
N LEU A 134 -13.62 9.06 -11.33
CA LEU A 134 -12.91 9.47 -10.11
C LEU A 134 -12.73 8.28 -9.14
N SER A 135 -13.79 7.52 -8.92
CA SER A 135 -13.80 6.26 -8.16
C SER A 135 -12.77 5.26 -8.71
N SER A 136 -12.72 5.11 -10.05
CA SER A 136 -11.78 4.23 -10.74
C SER A 136 -10.32 4.66 -10.63
N ILE A 137 -10.03 5.95 -10.62
CA ILE A 137 -8.68 6.49 -10.41
C ILE A 137 -8.18 6.06 -9.04
N LEU A 138 -8.96 6.32 -7.99
CA LEU A 138 -8.56 6.01 -6.62
C LEU A 138 -8.52 4.49 -6.36
N PHE A 139 -9.41 3.73 -7.00
CA PHE A 139 -9.32 2.26 -7.02
C PHE A 139 -7.96 1.80 -7.56
N SER A 140 -7.49 2.40 -8.64
CA SER A 140 -6.24 2.01 -9.30
C SER A 140 -5.03 2.29 -8.42
N PHE A 141 -4.95 3.48 -7.82
CA PHE A 141 -3.94 3.79 -6.79
C PHE A 141 -3.98 2.79 -5.63
N GLY A 142 -5.17 2.53 -5.08
CA GLY A 142 -5.32 1.63 -3.93
C GLY A 142 -5.04 0.16 -4.22
N LYS A 143 -5.10 -0.27 -5.48
CA LYS A 143 -4.72 -1.63 -5.89
C LYS A 143 -3.22 -1.76 -6.12
N SER A 144 -2.63 -0.76 -6.77
CA SER A 144 -1.19 -0.71 -7.01
C SER A 144 -0.39 -0.28 -5.78
N ARG A 145 -1.08 0.19 -4.73
CA ARG A 145 -0.51 0.69 -3.47
C ARG A 145 0.40 1.90 -3.65
N TYR A 146 0.19 2.66 -4.72
CA TYR A 146 0.85 3.95 -4.89
C TYR A 146 0.01 5.05 -4.25
N LEU A 147 0.68 5.95 -3.55
CA LEU A 147 0.09 7.15 -3.00
C LEU A 147 0.06 8.22 -4.09
N PRO A 148 -1.11 8.84 -4.36
CA PRO A 148 -1.12 10.06 -5.16
C PRO A 148 -0.30 11.15 -4.45
N HIS A 149 0.26 12.08 -5.22
CA HIS A 149 0.82 13.31 -4.63
C HIS A 149 -0.26 14.08 -3.88
N GLU A 150 0.16 14.83 -2.86
CA GLU A 150 -0.72 15.64 -2.01
C GLU A 150 -1.55 16.63 -2.85
N ASP A 151 -0.93 17.32 -3.80
CA ASP A 151 -1.59 18.28 -4.67
C ASP A 151 -2.63 17.64 -5.61
N PHE A 152 -2.36 16.44 -6.12
CA PHE A 152 -3.34 15.64 -6.86
C PHE A 152 -4.49 15.21 -5.95
N TRP A 153 -4.19 14.78 -4.72
CA TRP A 153 -5.19 14.35 -3.76
C TRP A 153 -6.12 15.51 -3.36
N ASP A 154 -5.59 16.70 -3.14
CA ASP A 154 -6.38 17.89 -2.83
C ASP A 154 -7.35 18.24 -3.98
N ASP A 155 -6.86 18.25 -5.22
CA ASP A 155 -7.69 18.49 -6.40
C ASP A 155 -8.73 17.38 -6.60
N PHE A 156 -8.36 16.12 -6.30
CA PHE A 156 -9.28 14.98 -6.34
C PHE A 156 -10.42 15.15 -5.33
N GLN A 157 -10.09 15.54 -4.10
CA GLN A 157 -11.10 15.77 -3.06
C GLN A 157 -12.08 16.85 -3.50
N GLN A 158 -11.59 17.96 -4.08
CA GLN A 158 -12.45 19.02 -4.60
C GLN A 158 -13.38 18.50 -5.70
N ALA A 159 -12.84 17.81 -6.70
CA ALA A 159 -13.63 17.25 -7.80
C ALA A 159 -14.67 16.24 -7.29
N TRP A 160 -14.29 15.37 -6.37
CA TRP A 160 -15.18 14.37 -5.79
C TRP A 160 -16.36 15.00 -5.06
N GLN A 161 -16.13 16.07 -4.30
CA GLN A 161 -17.20 16.79 -3.59
C GLN A 161 -18.26 17.34 -4.55
N GLU A 162 -17.87 17.79 -5.74
CA GLU A 162 -18.81 18.28 -6.77
C GLU A 162 -19.62 17.14 -7.40
N LYS A 163 -19.06 15.92 -7.45
CA LYS A 163 -19.73 14.75 -8.05
C LYS A 163 -20.47 13.87 -7.03
N PHE A 164 -20.29 14.11 -5.73
CA PHE A 164 -20.81 13.27 -4.66
C PHE A 164 -22.34 13.05 -4.75
N ALA A 165 -23.10 14.12 -5.02
CA ALA A 165 -24.56 14.04 -5.11
C ALA A 165 -25.07 13.17 -6.28
N SER A 166 -24.24 13.00 -7.32
CA SER A 166 -24.53 12.14 -8.48
C SER A 166 -23.85 10.78 -8.42
N ALA A 167 -23.05 10.51 -7.38
CA ALA A 167 -22.28 9.28 -7.27
C ALA A 167 -23.19 8.11 -6.88
N GLU A 168 -22.96 6.95 -7.50
CA GLU A 168 -23.61 5.72 -7.08
C GLU A 168 -23.03 5.20 -5.76
N ALA A 169 -23.79 4.38 -5.03
CA ALA A 169 -23.37 3.82 -3.75
C ALA A 169 -22.03 3.06 -3.83
N ASP A 170 -21.81 2.33 -4.93
CA ASP A 170 -20.57 1.60 -5.18
C ASP A 170 -19.38 2.53 -5.37
N ASP A 171 -19.57 3.68 -6.05
CA ASP A 171 -18.52 4.69 -6.22
C ASP A 171 -18.17 5.35 -4.89
N ILE A 172 -19.17 5.69 -4.08
CA ILE A 172 -18.98 6.24 -2.73
C ILE A 172 -18.19 5.26 -1.86
N HIS A 173 -18.58 3.98 -1.84
CA HIS A 173 -17.88 2.95 -1.08
C HIS A 173 -16.44 2.76 -1.56
N HIS A 174 -16.21 2.72 -2.87
CA HIS A 174 -14.87 2.58 -3.42
C HIS A 174 -13.97 3.75 -3.04
N VAL A 175 -14.44 4.99 -3.18
CA VAL A 175 -13.63 6.15 -2.81
C VAL A 175 -13.30 6.13 -1.32
N TYR A 176 -14.31 5.86 -0.48
CA TYR A 176 -14.14 5.82 0.96
C TYR A 176 -13.16 4.72 1.41
N GLU A 177 -13.35 3.49 0.94
CA GLU A 177 -12.50 2.34 1.28
C GLU A 177 -11.06 2.56 0.81
N ARG A 178 -10.88 3.09 -0.40
CA ARG A 178 -9.54 3.25 -1.01
C ARG A 178 -8.75 4.37 -0.34
N ALA A 179 -9.37 5.50 -0.05
CA ALA A 179 -8.71 6.56 0.71
C ALA A 179 -8.30 6.07 2.11
N ALA A 180 -9.18 5.32 2.79
CA ALA A 180 -8.84 4.73 4.08
C ALA A 180 -7.68 3.74 4.00
N LYS A 181 -7.70 2.81 3.03
CA LYS A 181 -6.61 1.85 2.81
C LYS A 181 -5.29 2.52 2.44
N LEU A 182 -5.35 3.56 1.61
CA LEU A 182 -4.17 4.35 1.26
C LEU A 182 -3.67 5.24 2.42
N ALA A 183 -4.43 5.33 3.52
CA ALA A 183 -4.17 6.24 4.62
C ALA A 183 -4.13 7.72 4.19
N LEU A 184 -5.01 8.10 3.26
CA LEU A 184 -5.06 9.47 2.75
C LEU A 184 -5.80 10.39 3.75
N PRO A 185 -5.26 11.58 4.03
CA PRO A 185 -5.89 12.54 4.92
C PRO A 185 -7.09 13.19 4.22
N MET A 186 -8.30 12.97 4.73
CA MET A 186 -9.50 13.58 4.20
C MET A 186 -9.75 14.97 4.77
N SER A 187 -10.23 15.89 3.93
CA SER A 187 -10.77 17.17 4.36
C SER A 187 -12.02 16.96 5.23
N ALA A 188 -12.24 17.87 6.19
CA ALA A 188 -13.41 17.82 7.08
C ALA A 188 -14.73 17.69 6.31
N LYS A 189 -14.86 18.43 5.19
CA LYS A 189 -16.04 18.38 4.32
C LYS A 189 -16.25 17.00 3.68
N MET A 190 -15.17 16.33 3.27
CA MET A 190 -15.26 14.97 2.72
C MET A 190 -15.65 13.96 3.79
N ILE A 191 -15.14 14.11 5.02
CA ILE A 191 -15.56 13.33 6.19
C ILE A 191 -17.05 13.54 6.46
N ASP A 192 -17.53 14.78 6.49
CA ASP A 192 -18.94 15.11 6.73
C ASP A 192 -19.87 14.45 5.70
N PHE A 193 -19.46 14.41 4.42
CA PHE A 193 -20.21 13.72 3.38
C PHE A 193 -20.32 12.22 3.61
N PHE A 194 -19.21 11.56 3.92
CA PHE A 194 -19.23 10.13 4.22
C PHE A 194 -20.00 9.82 5.51
N ASP A 195 -19.84 10.64 6.55
CA ASP A 195 -20.54 10.51 7.82
C ASP A 195 -22.06 10.65 7.64
N SER A 196 -22.50 11.62 6.85
CA SER A 196 -23.90 11.77 6.44
C SER A 196 -24.41 10.53 5.68
N TYR A 197 -23.66 10.08 4.67
CA TYR A 197 -24.02 8.90 3.88
C TYR A 197 -24.14 7.64 4.75
N ILE A 198 -23.19 7.42 5.67
CA ILE A 198 -23.19 6.30 6.62
C ILE A 198 -24.45 6.36 7.49
N ARG A 199 -24.77 7.52 8.08
CA ARG A 199 -25.97 7.67 8.93
C ARG A 199 -27.26 7.35 8.19
N SER A 200 -27.35 7.78 6.92
CA SER A 200 -28.54 7.58 6.12
C SER A 200 -28.71 6.14 5.62
N HIS A 201 -27.63 5.45 5.23
CA HIS A 201 -27.74 4.20 4.47
C HIS A 201 -27.22 2.95 5.19
N ALA A 202 -26.45 3.08 6.28
CA ALA A 202 -25.77 1.93 6.89
C ALA A 202 -26.74 0.79 7.29
N ASN A 203 -27.96 1.12 7.73
CA ASN A 203 -28.96 0.13 8.13
C ASN A 203 -29.60 -0.64 6.97
N GLU A 204 -29.48 -0.12 5.75
CA GLU A 204 -30.04 -0.71 4.53
C GLU A 204 -29.02 -1.60 3.80
N LEU A 205 -27.73 -1.45 4.12
CA LEU A 205 -26.66 -2.21 3.47
C LEU A 205 -26.63 -3.68 3.92
N PRO A 206 -26.33 -4.63 3.01
CA PRO A 206 -25.96 -5.99 3.38
C PRO A 206 -24.90 -6.05 4.49
N VAL A 207 -24.99 -7.03 5.39
CA VAL A 207 -24.12 -7.16 6.59
C VAL A 207 -22.63 -7.08 6.24
N ASN A 208 -22.22 -7.75 5.16
CA ASN A 208 -20.83 -7.74 4.70
C ASN A 208 -20.33 -6.36 4.23
N LEU A 209 -21.19 -5.56 3.59
CA LEU A 209 -20.85 -4.20 3.16
C LEU A 209 -20.84 -3.24 4.36
N ARG A 210 -21.76 -3.42 5.30
CA ARG A 210 -21.79 -2.70 6.56
C ARG A 210 -20.54 -2.94 7.40
N ASP A 211 -20.08 -4.19 7.50
CA ASP A 211 -18.83 -4.54 8.21
C ASP A 211 -17.62 -3.84 7.60
N LYS A 212 -17.53 -3.81 6.26
CA LYS A 212 -16.49 -3.08 5.54
C LYS A 212 -16.59 -1.58 5.77
N LEU A 213 -17.80 -1.03 5.81
CA LEU A 213 -18.03 0.39 6.06
C LEU A 213 -17.56 0.79 7.45
N LEU A 214 -17.95 0.04 8.49
CA LEU A 214 -17.54 0.28 9.88
C LEU A 214 -16.02 0.16 10.05
N TRP A 215 -15.42 -0.84 9.41
CA TRP A 215 -13.97 -1.02 9.37
C TRP A 215 -13.27 0.16 8.68
N THR A 216 -13.79 0.60 7.54
CA THR A 216 -13.31 1.77 6.81
C THR A 216 -13.38 3.04 7.66
N SER A 217 -14.50 3.22 8.37
CA SER A 217 -14.67 4.34 9.30
C SER A 217 -13.68 4.33 10.45
N ALA A 218 -13.37 3.17 11.04
CA ALA A 218 -12.35 3.08 12.08
C ALA A 218 -10.95 3.45 11.54
N MET A 219 -10.62 3.08 10.30
CA MET A 219 -9.36 3.47 9.66
C MET A 219 -9.28 4.99 9.47
N ILE A 220 -10.33 5.60 8.92
CA ILE A 220 -10.42 7.06 8.73
C ILE A 220 -10.35 7.78 10.07
N ASP A 221 -11.13 7.35 11.06
CA ASP A 221 -11.12 7.94 12.39
C ASP A 221 -9.72 7.87 13.02
N ASN A 222 -9.02 6.74 12.90
CA ASN A 222 -7.63 6.62 13.34
C ASN A 222 -6.66 7.56 12.61
N ILE A 223 -6.79 7.69 11.28
CA ILE A 223 -6.01 8.66 10.48
C ILE A 223 -6.25 10.10 10.98
N HIS A 224 -7.48 10.40 11.42
CA HIS A 224 -7.89 11.71 11.91
C HIS A 224 -7.88 11.86 13.44
N GLY A 225 -7.15 11.01 14.16
CA GLY A 225 -6.93 11.17 15.61
C GLY A 225 -8.09 10.75 16.52
N GLY A 226 -9.07 10.01 16.01
CA GLY A 226 -10.10 9.32 16.80
C GLY A 226 -11.34 10.15 17.15
N THR A 227 -11.57 11.26 16.47
CA THR A 227 -12.69 12.18 16.77
C THR A 227 -13.67 12.37 15.61
N ALA A 228 -13.27 12.05 14.39
CA ALA A 228 -14.02 12.34 13.17
C ALA A 228 -15.36 11.62 13.10
N LEU A 229 -15.42 10.36 13.56
CA LEU A 229 -16.60 9.48 13.40
C LEU A 229 -17.08 8.87 14.72
N ALA A 230 -16.60 9.41 15.84
CA ALA A 230 -16.80 8.88 17.19
C ALA A 230 -18.27 8.86 17.66
N ALA A 231 -19.16 9.66 17.06
CA ALA A 231 -20.59 9.64 17.38
C ALA A 231 -21.37 8.62 16.54
N THR A 232 -21.08 8.52 15.25
CA THR A 232 -21.85 7.73 14.28
C THR A 232 -21.57 6.24 14.40
N VAL A 233 -20.29 5.85 14.48
CA VAL A 233 -19.91 4.44 14.39
C VAL A 233 -20.33 3.63 15.63
N PRO A 234 -20.18 4.13 16.88
CA PRO A 234 -20.67 3.40 18.05
C PRO A 234 -22.18 3.18 18.07
N ALA A 235 -22.97 4.11 17.51
CA ALA A 235 -24.42 3.94 17.40
C ALA A 235 -24.78 2.77 16.47
N LEU A 236 -24.06 2.63 15.35
CA LEU A 236 -24.23 1.51 14.43
C LEU A 236 -23.75 0.18 15.02
N LEU A 237 -22.66 0.17 15.80
CA LEU A 237 -22.12 -1.03 16.44
C LEU A 237 -23.05 -1.64 17.50
N LYS A 238 -23.81 -0.80 18.23
CA LYS A 238 -24.74 -1.25 19.27
C LYS A 238 -25.99 -1.92 18.70
N ALA A 239 -26.31 -1.65 17.44
CA ALA A 239 -27.58 -2.07 16.86
C ALA A 239 -27.60 -3.53 16.38
N GLN A 240 -26.46 -4.21 16.17
CA GLN A 240 -26.43 -5.38 15.28
C GLN A 240 -25.31 -6.42 15.51
N ASP A 241 -25.59 -7.63 14.99
CA ASP A 241 -24.62 -8.71 14.78
C ASP A 241 -23.85 -8.52 13.46
N MET A 242 -22.53 -8.34 13.55
CA MET A 242 -21.63 -8.32 12.40
C MET A 242 -21.32 -9.75 11.90
N GLY A 243 -20.79 -9.90 10.69
CA GLY A 243 -20.43 -11.20 10.10
C GLY A 243 -19.00 -11.63 10.40
N ASN A 244 -18.03 -10.72 10.30
CA ASN A 244 -16.60 -11.01 10.52
C ASN A 244 -16.17 -10.67 11.97
N ALA A 245 -15.79 -11.69 12.76
CA ALA A 245 -15.42 -11.54 14.17
C ALA A 245 -14.18 -10.66 14.38
N THR A 246 -13.11 -10.85 13.61
CA THR A 246 -11.86 -10.08 13.72
C THR A 246 -12.09 -8.61 13.36
N MET A 247 -12.82 -8.36 12.26
CA MET A 247 -13.14 -6.99 11.83
C MET A 247 -13.96 -6.25 12.88
N ARG A 248 -15.05 -6.89 13.32
CA ARG A 248 -15.91 -6.39 14.39
C ARG A 248 -15.15 -6.07 15.67
N ASN A 249 -14.31 -6.98 16.13
CA ASN A 249 -13.65 -6.82 17.41
C ASN A 249 -12.59 -5.72 17.39
N THR A 250 -11.89 -5.54 16.27
CA THR A 250 -10.96 -4.41 16.13
C THR A 250 -11.70 -3.08 16.13
N VAL A 251 -12.81 -2.97 15.40
CA VAL A 251 -13.63 -1.74 15.37
C VAL A 251 -14.22 -1.45 16.75
N ARG A 252 -14.76 -2.47 17.44
CA ARG A 252 -15.27 -2.33 18.81
C ARG A 252 -14.17 -1.93 19.79
N ALA A 253 -12.98 -2.52 19.68
CA ALA A 253 -11.83 -2.14 20.51
C ALA A 253 -11.37 -0.71 20.23
N TRP A 254 -11.35 -0.29 18.96
CA TRP A 254 -11.05 1.08 18.57
C TRP A 254 -12.00 2.08 19.24
N TYR A 255 -13.30 1.82 19.21
CA TYR A 255 -14.31 2.69 19.84
C TYR A 255 -14.59 2.41 21.32
N SER A 256 -13.78 1.58 22.00
CA SER A 256 -13.98 1.21 23.41
C SER A 256 -15.38 0.62 23.72
N VAL A 257 -16.00 -0.07 22.77
CA VAL A 257 -17.28 -0.75 22.95
C VAL A 257 -17.01 -2.15 23.53
N PHE A 258 -16.82 -2.20 24.85
CA PHE A 258 -16.37 -3.39 25.58
C PHE A 258 -17.53 -4.22 26.13
N ASP A 259 -18.17 -5.00 25.25
CA ASP A 259 -19.00 -6.16 25.63
C ASP A 259 -18.54 -7.42 24.85
N LEU A 260 -17.22 -7.55 24.69
CA LEU A 260 -16.64 -8.62 23.88
C LEU A 260 -16.29 -9.84 24.74
N PRO A 261 -16.91 -11.01 24.50
CA PRO A 261 -16.36 -12.24 25.04
C PRO A 261 -14.95 -12.45 24.46
N PRO A 262 -13.97 -12.93 25.25
CA PRO A 262 -12.65 -13.25 24.74
C PRO A 262 -12.79 -14.26 23.60
N LEU A 263 -12.31 -13.90 22.41
CA LEU A 263 -12.28 -14.81 21.28
C LEU A 263 -11.30 -15.95 21.59
N ARG A 264 -11.81 -17.18 21.64
CA ARG A 264 -10.99 -18.41 21.69
C ARG A 264 -10.66 -18.82 20.26
N GLU A 265 -9.74 -18.13 19.60
CA GLU A 265 -9.12 -18.72 18.41
C GLU A 265 -7.96 -19.63 18.84
N LYS A 266 -7.91 -20.82 18.23
CA LYS A 266 -6.72 -21.66 18.24
C LYS A 266 -5.68 -20.90 17.43
N GLY A 267 -4.60 -20.46 18.07
CA GLY A 267 -3.49 -19.77 17.42
C GLY A 267 -3.16 -20.44 16.09
N GLY A 268 -3.39 -19.73 14.99
CA GLY A 268 -3.04 -20.21 13.67
C GLY A 268 -1.52 -20.36 13.62
N ASN A 269 -1.05 -21.60 13.56
CA ASN A 269 0.37 -21.96 13.47
C ASN A 269 0.99 -21.61 12.10
N SER A 270 0.60 -20.49 11.49
CA SER A 270 1.14 -20.02 10.23
C SER A 270 2.15 -18.91 10.47
N SER A 271 3.10 -19.12 11.37
CA SER A 271 4.23 -18.21 11.47
C SER A 271 5.09 -18.32 10.22
N SER A 272 5.34 -17.18 9.58
CA SER A 272 6.15 -17.15 8.35
C SER A 272 7.57 -17.62 8.66
N ARG A 273 8.31 -18.13 7.65
CA ARG A 273 9.71 -18.52 7.84
C ARG A 273 10.55 -17.37 8.40
N SER A 274 10.26 -16.14 7.96
CA SER A 274 10.95 -14.95 8.41
C SER A 274 10.62 -14.60 9.86
N GLU A 275 9.36 -14.70 10.25
CA GLU A 275 8.90 -14.49 11.63
C GLU A 275 9.55 -15.49 12.59
N LYS A 276 9.55 -16.79 12.26
CA LYS A 276 10.22 -17.81 13.07
C LYS A 276 11.71 -17.50 13.28
N ARG A 277 12.37 -17.04 12.22
CA ARG A 277 13.79 -16.73 12.30
C ARG A 277 14.08 -15.44 13.07
N LEU A 278 13.24 -14.43 12.93
CA LEU A 278 13.33 -13.22 13.74
C LEU A 278 13.10 -13.56 15.22
N ARG A 279 12.16 -14.47 15.50
CA ARG A 279 11.92 -14.99 16.84
C ARG A 279 13.13 -15.65 17.46
N GLU A 280 13.84 -16.50 16.74
CA GLU A 280 15.09 -17.11 17.23
C GLU A 280 16.12 -16.02 17.64
N ILE A 281 16.27 -14.96 16.85
CA ILE A 281 17.19 -13.84 17.16
C ILE A 281 16.78 -13.11 18.45
N PHE A 282 15.48 -12.88 18.66
CA PHE A 282 14.98 -12.16 19.84
C PHE A 282 14.83 -13.07 21.08
N GLU A 283 14.70 -14.38 20.91
CA GLU A 283 14.73 -15.39 21.99
C GLU A 283 16.08 -15.42 22.70
N ASP A 284 17.17 -15.31 21.93
CA ASP A 284 18.52 -15.26 22.48
C ASP A 284 18.76 -13.95 23.24
N ALA A 285 18.15 -12.84 22.79
CA ALA A 285 18.28 -11.53 23.42
C ALA A 285 17.33 -11.30 24.62
N GLY A 286 16.19 -11.99 24.68
CA GLY A 286 15.13 -11.74 25.66
C GLY A 286 14.28 -12.97 25.99
N LYS A 287 13.66 -12.99 27.17
CA LYS A 287 12.82 -14.13 27.57
C LYS A 287 11.45 -14.04 26.91
N LEU A 288 11.13 -14.95 26.00
CA LEU A 288 9.79 -15.08 25.45
C LEU A 288 8.74 -15.36 26.51
N ARG A 289 7.56 -14.78 26.33
CA ARG A 289 6.37 -15.20 27.06
C ARG A 289 5.75 -16.46 26.42
N PRO A 290 5.12 -17.34 27.22
CA PRO A 290 4.44 -18.53 26.71
C PRO A 290 3.44 -18.19 25.58
N GLU A 291 3.27 -19.09 24.61
CA GLU A 291 2.39 -18.92 23.43
C GLU A 291 0.95 -18.50 23.77
N LYS A 292 0.46 -18.85 24.97
CA LYS A 292 -0.87 -18.45 25.44
C LYS A 292 -1.04 -16.94 25.65
N ASP A 293 0.05 -16.17 25.74
CA ASP A 293 0.07 -14.71 25.92
C ASP A 293 0.29 -13.94 24.61
N HIS A 294 0.42 -14.64 23.46
CA HIS A 294 0.59 -14.02 22.13
C HIS A 294 -0.73 -13.54 21.52
N ILE A 295 -1.84 -13.74 22.24
CA ILE A 295 -3.14 -13.19 21.87
C ILE A 295 -3.38 -11.96 22.73
N LEU A 296 -3.53 -10.80 22.11
CA LEU A 296 -4.07 -9.65 22.80
C LEU A 296 -5.54 -9.95 23.11
N PRO A 297 -5.95 -9.94 24.40
CA PRO A 297 -7.33 -10.24 24.75
C PRO A 297 -8.27 -9.29 23.98
N TYR A 298 -9.47 -9.79 23.68
CA TYR A 298 -10.56 -9.08 22.99
C TYR A 298 -10.51 -8.97 21.46
N VAL A 299 -9.33 -8.91 20.80
CA VAL A 299 -9.28 -8.77 19.32
C VAL A 299 -9.02 -10.11 18.60
N ALA A 300 -8.57 -11.15 19.31
CA ALA A 300 -7.99 -12.37 18.70
C ALA A 300 -7.02 -12.06 17.55
N SER A 301 -6.35 -10.91 17.61
CA SER A 301 -5.19 -10.70 16.76
C SER A 301 -4.05 -11.42 17.44
N PRO A 302 -3.49 -12.48 16.83
CA PRO A 302 -2.15 -12.90 17.22
C PRO A 302 -1.21 -11.69 17.03
N VAL A 303 -0.23 -11.59 17.93
CA VAL A 303 0.97 -10.81 17.69
C VAL A 303 2.08 -11.75 17.27
N ASP A 304 2.99 -11.28 16.44
CA ASP A 304 4.07 -12.14 15.93
C ASP A 304 4.97 -12.59 17.07
N MET A 305 5.33 -11.69 18.01
CA MET A 305 6.12 -12.03 19.19
C MET A 305 5.77 -11.15 20.40
N ARG A 306 5.80 -11.75 21.60
CA ARG A 306 5.69 -11.03 22.88
C ARG A 306 6.79 -11.47 23.84
N LEU A 307 7.54 -10.50 24.33
CA LEU A 307 8.77 -10.67 25.10
C LEU A 307 8.62 -9.99 26.47
N ALA A 308 9.23 -10.59 27.49
CA ALA A 308 9.51 -9.93 28.76
C ALA A 308 11.00 -9.57 28.81
N PHE A 309 11.32 -8.29 28.68
CA PHE A 309 12.70 -7.82 28.70
C PHE A 309 12.92 -6.80 29.82
N LYS A 310 13.80 -7.15 30.77
CA LYS A 310 14.11 -6.33 31.98
C LYS A 310 12.85 -5.83 32.73
N GLY A 311 11.80 -6.65 32.79
CA GLY A 311 10.54 -6.31 33.46
C GLY A 311 9.53 -5.53 32.60
N HIS A 312 9.88 -5.19 31.36
CA HIS A 312 8.99 -4.52 30.41
C HIS A 312 8.34 -5.52 29.44
N ASP A 313 7.12 -5.22 29.04
CA ASP A 313 6.37 -5.95 28.01
C ASP A 313 6.68 -5.34 26.63
N VAL A 314 7.24 -6.15 25.74
CA VAL A 314 7.61 -5.74 24.38
C VAL A 314 6.90 -6.66 23.40
N ILE A 315 6.16 -6.06 22.47
CA ILE A 315 5.48 -6.74 21.38
C ILE A 315 6.26 -6.40 20.10
N VAL A 316 6.55 -7.40 19.29
CA VAL A 316 7.24 -7.21 18.02
C VAL A 316 6.37 -7.76 16.89
N GLU A 317 6.23 -6.98 15.83
CA GLU A 317 5.50 -7.29 14.61
C GLU A 317 6.46 -7.20 13.41
N MET A 318 6.34 -8.15 12.49
CA MET A 318 7.10 -8.17 11.25
C MET A 318 6.23 -7.68 10.08
N ASP A 319 6.61 -6.55 9.51
CA ASP A 319 5.85 -5.94 8.41
C ASP A 319 6.41 -6.32 7.03
N GLY A 320 5.71 -7.20 6.34
CA GLY A 320 5.92 -7.46 4.92
C GLY A 320 5.39 -6.35 3.99
N ILE A 321 5.72 -6.44 2.70
CA ILE A 321 5.30 -5.51 1.64
C ILE A 321 3.78 -5.18 1.57
N THR A 322 2.92 -6.05 2.11
CA THR A 322 1.47 -5.85 2.15
C THR A 322 1.00 -4.83 3.19
N HIS A 323 1.87 -4.45 4.13
CA HIS A 323 1.57 -3.46 5.17
C HIS A 323 1.83 -2.02 4.73
N PHE A 324 2.38 -1.84 3.53
CA PHE A 324 2.85 -0.55 3.04
C PHE A 324 2.13 -0.11 1.76
N ASN A 325 1.95 1.20 1.66
CA ASN A 325 1.83 1.93 0.42
C ASN A 325 3.17 2.58 0.07
N PHE A 326 3.32 3.02 -1.17
CA PHE A 326 4.54 3.55 -1.75
C PHE A 326 4.27 4.93 -2.33
N ASP A 327 5.14 5.90 -2.06
CA ASP A 327 5.20 7.08 -2.92
C ASP A 327 5.95 6.74 -4.23
N PHE A 328 6.10 7.74 -5.12
CA PHE A 328 6.84 7.55 -6.36
C PHE A 328 8.36 7.44 -6.17
N SER A 329 8.89 7.87 -5.02
CA SER A 329 10.30 7.67 -4.66
C SER A 329 10.61 6.23 -4.21
N GLY A 330 9.57 5.43 -3.93
CA GLY A 330 9.68 4.08 -3.39
C GLY A 330 9.81 4.04 -1.86
N GLU A 331 9.58 5.17 -1.18
CA GLU A 331 9.45 5.27 0.25
C GLU A 331 8.19 4.54 0.72
N ARG A 332 8.31 3.83 1.84
CA ARG A 332 7.23 3.01 2.41
C ARG A 332 6.50 3.77 3.49
N ARG A 333 5.18 3.87 3.34
CA ARG A 333 4.27 4.39 4.36
C ARG A 333 3.29 3.31 4.76
N TYR A 334 2.97 3.19 6.05
CA TYR A 334 2.01 2.19 6.51
C TYR A 334 0.62 2.48 5.92
N ASN A 335 -0.06 1.42 5.49
CA ASN A 335 -1.43 1.53 5.00
C ASN A 335 -2.42 1.67 6.16
N GLY A 336 -3.65 2.12 5.88
CA GLY A 336 -4.63 2.42 6.94
C GLY A 336 -5.02 1.20 7.77
N GLN A 337 -4.98 0.01 7.17
CA GLN A 337 -5.24 -1.26 7.86
C GLN A 337 -4.17 -1.53 8.93
N THR A 338 -2.89 -1.41 8.58
CA THR A 338 -1.78 -1.58 9.52
C THR A 338 -1.84 -0.52 10.59
N LEU A 339 -2.09 0.74 10.24
CA LEU A 339 -2.22 1.83 11.21
C LEU A 339 -3.33 1.56 12.23
N LEU A 340 -4.53 1.19 11.79
CA LEU A 340 -5.64 0.87 12.68
C LEU A 340 -5.33 -0.34 13.56
N ASN A 341 -4.81 -1.43 12.98
CA ASN A 341 -4.45 -2.64 13.72
C ASN A 341 -3.44 -2.32 14.82
N SER A 342 -2.35 -1.61 14.49
CA SER A 342 -1.33 -1.26 15.47
C SER A 342 -1.87 -0.32 16.55
N ALA A 343 -2.71 0.66 16.19
CA ALA A 343 -3.32 1.58 17.15
C ALA A 343 -4.23 0.85 18.15
N VAL A 344 -5.03 -0.11 17.67
CA VAL A 344 -5.85 -0.98 18.53
C VAL A 344 -4.98 -1.87 19.42
N LYS A 345 -3.92 -2.48 18.87
CA LYS A 345 -2.97 -3.28 19.67
C LYS A 345 -2.35 -2.44 20.79
N THR A 346 -1.88 -1.23 20.50
CA THR A 346 -1.34 -0.30 21.50
C THR A 346 -2.38 0.06 22.57
N LYS A 347 -3.62 0.36 22.16
CA LYS A 347 -4.71 0.71 23.08
C LYS A 347 -5.03 -0.42 24.06
N ILE A 348 -5.00 -1.66 23.61
CA ILE A 348 -5.26 -2.85 24.45
C ILE A 348 -4.06 -3.20 25.32
N ALA A 349 -2.86 -3.14 24.74
CA ALA A 349 -1.63 -3.56 25.41
C ALA A 349 -1.15 -2.57 26.48
N GLY A 350 -1.67 -1.33 26.46
CA GLY A 350 -1.60 -0.32 27.52
C GLY A 350 -0.19 0.13 27.88
N THR A 351 0.55 -0.70 28.60
CA THR A 351 1.91 -0.46 29.09
C THR A 351 3.00 -1.08 28.20
N SER A 352 2.62 -1.76 27.12
CA SER A 352 3.56 -2.44 26.24
C SER A 352 4.22 -1.49 25.24
N ARG A 353 5.41 -1.86 24.75
CA ARG A 353 6.06 -1.24 23.59
C ARG A 353 5.82 -2.12 22.37
N LEU A 354 5.10 -1.60 21.38
CA LEU A 354 4.88 -2.27 20.11
C LEU A 354 5.95 -1.83 19.12
N LEU A 355 6.73 -2.79 18.62
CA LEU A 355 7.84 -2.58 17.70
C LEU A 355 7.50 -3.20 16.34
N HIS A 356 7.58 -2.40 15.30
CA HIS A 356 7.36 -2.80 13.92
C HIS A 356 8.69 -2.91 13.19
N ILE A 357 9.05 -4.11 12.75
CA ILE A 357 10.28 -4.39 11.99
C ILE A 357 9.89 -4.73 10.56
N ASP A 358 10.25 -3.84 9.62
CA ASP A 358 9.92 -4.07 8.21
C ASP A 358 10.79 -5.14 7.54
N ASP A 359 10.29 -5.73 6.45
CA ASP A 359 10.98 -6.80 5.74
C ASP A 359 12.38 -6.41 5.21
N ARG A 360 12.66 -5.11 5.00
CA ARG A 360 13.98 -4.59 4.59
C ARG A 360 14.95 -4.63 5.76
N SER A 361 14.52 -4.15 6.92
CA SER A 361 15.28 -4.16 8.17
C SER A 361 15.55 -5.59 8.63
N TYR A 362 14.54 -6.46 8.55
CA TYR A 362 14.70 -7.90 8.75
C TYR A 362 15.73 -8.50 7.78
N SER A 363 15.61 -8.21 6.49
CA SER A 363 16.52 -8.76 5.47
C SER A 363 17.96 -8.27 5.69
N TYR A 364 18.13 -7.02 6.11
CA TYR A 364 19.44 -6.49 6.47
C TYR A 364 20.02 -7.25 7.66
N LEU A 365 19.30 -7.30 8.78
CA LEU A 365 19.70 -8.00 9.99
C LEU A 365 20.09 -9.46 9.68
N PHE A 366 19.25 -10.18 8.94
CA PHE A 366 19.44 -11.60 8.74
C PHE A 366 20.50 -11.96 7.69
N TYR A 367 20.55 -11.24 6.55
CA TYR A 367 21.42 -11.59 5.43
C TYR A 367 22.72 -10.78 5.37
N ARG A 368 22.82 -9.66 6.09
CA ARG A 368 23.98 -8.75 6.01
C ARG A 368 24.80 -8.69 7.30
N CYS A 369 24.21 -9.01 8.46
CA CYS A 369 24.94 -9.02 9.73
C CYS A 369 25.43 -10.42 10.08
N ALA A 370 26.61 -10.50 10.72
CA ALA A 370 27.09 -11.76 11.30
C ALA A 370 26.22 -12.17 12.51
N VAL A 371 26.17 -13.46 12.88
CA VAL A 371 25.31 -13.95 13.98
C VAL A 371 25.55 -13.18 15.29
N ALA A 372 26.80 -13.01 15.71
CA ALA A 372 27.13 -12.24 16.91
C ALA A 372 26.69 -10.76 16.84
N GLU A 373 26.62 -10.20 15.63
CA GLU A 373 26.11 -8.85 15.40
C GLU A 373 24.58 -8.80 15.43
N GLN A 374 23.90 -9.86 14.97
CA GLN A 374 22.44 -9.99 15.07
C GLN A 374 21.99 -9.96 16.55
N ASP A 375 22.67 -10.72 17.42
CA ASP A 375 22.38 -10.76 18.85
C ASP A 375 22.60 -9.39 19.51
N ARG A 376 23.72 -8.73 19.18
CA ARG A 376 24.02 -7.38 19.66
C ARG A 376 22.95 -6.37 19.23
N ILE A 377 22.53 -6.42 17.97
CA ILE A 377 21.48 -5.53 17.42
C ILE A 377 20.14 -5.81 18.10
N ALA A 378 19.77 -7.08 18.32
CA ALA A 378 18.53 -7.43 19.01
C ALA A 378 18.50 -6.90 20.44
N HIS A 379 19.61 -7.04 21.17
CA HIS A 379 19.76 -6.41 22.49
C HIS A 379 19.66 -4.89 22.43
N GLU A 380 20.30 -4.24 21.46
CA GLU A 380 20.26 -2.78 21.27
C GLU A 380 18.83 -2.30 20.97
N ILE A 381 18.06 -3.04 20.15
CA ILE A 381 16.65 -2.76 19.88
C ILE A 381 15.84 -2.84 21.18
N LEU A 382 15.99 -3.92 21.95
CA LEU A 382 15.23 -4.11 23.19
C LEU A 382 15.61 -3.08 24.26
N ASP A 383 16.90 -2.78 24.44
CA ASP A 383 17.39 -1.76 25.36
C ASP A 383 16.88 -0.36 24.98
N THR A 384 16.87 -0.04 23.68
CA THR A 384 16.31 1.22 23.19
C THR A 384 14.81 1.26 23.43
N ALA A 385 14.07 0.19 23.13
CA ALA A 385 12.63 0.13 23.31
C ALA A 385 12.20 0.38 24.76
N ILE A 386 12.90 -0.18 25.76
CA ILE A 386 12.56 0.02 27.17
C ILE A 386 12.93 1.41 27.69
N SER A 387 13.87 2.10 27.04
CA SER A 387 14.18 3.51 27.33
C SER A 387 13.11 4.48 26.81
N LYS A 388 12.19 4.01 25.97
CA LYS A 388 11.07 4.78 25.45
C LYS A 388 9.81 4.55 26.30
N GLU A 389 8.92 5.54 26.25
CA GLU A 389 7.57 5.43 26.80
C GLU A 389 6.80 4.25 26.15
N PRO A 390 5.74 3.73 26.80
CA PRO A 390 4.81 2.82 26.14
C PRO A 390 4.23 3.45 24.86
N GLY A 391 4.16 2.69 23.78
CA GLY A 391 3.76 3.23 22.48
C GLY A 391 3.98 2.30 21.32
N ASN A 392 3.83 2.86 20.12
CA ASN A 392 3.97 2.17 18.85
C ASN A 392 5.13 2.77 18.05
N TYR A 393 6.10 1.94 17.69
CA TYR A 393 7.38 2.36 17.12
C TYR A 393 7.73 1.56 15.88
N ARG A 394 8.13 2.25 14.82
CA ARG A 394 8.83 1.66 13.69
C ARG A 394 10.31 1.54 14.01
N VAL A 395 10.89 0.37 13.77
CA VAL A 395 12.32 0.09 13.91
C VAL A 395 12.93 -0.05 12.52
N ILE A 396 13.91 0.79 12.20
CA ILE A 396 14.66 0.73 10.94
C ILE A 396 16.10 0.34 11.26
N ILE A 397 16.56 -0.76 10.67
CA ILE A 397 17.92 -1.27 10.86
C ILE A 397 18.74 -0.96 9.60
N ALA A 398 19.80 -0.17 9.77
CA ALA A 398 20.73 0.23 8.72
C ALA A 398 22.19 0.00 9.19
N PRO A 399 23.18 -0.01 8.28
CA PRO A 399 24.55 -0.41 8.62
C PRO A 399 25.23 0.31 9.79
N GLU A 400 24.85 1.55 10.05
CA GLU A 400 25.51 2.39 11.07
C GLU A 400 24.57 2.86 12.17
N ARG A 401 23.27 2.53 12.06
CA ARG A 401 22.27 3.06 13.00
C ARG A 401 21.00 2.22 13.06
N ILE A 402 20.39 2.22 14.24
CA ILE A 402 19.03 1.75 14.48
C ILE A 402 18.15 2.97 14.76
N LEU A 403 17.09 3.16 13.98
CA LEU A 403 16.14 4.26 14.15
C LEU A 403 14.85 3.75 14.79
N PHE A 404 14.29 4.57 15.68
CA PHE A 404 13.01 4.33 16.35
C PHE A 404 12.07 5.50 16.13
N ASP A 405 11.11 5.33 15.23
CA ASP A 405 10.16 6.38 14.86
C ASP A 405 8.79 6.11 15.47
N SER A 406 8.25 7.08 16.21
CA SER A 406 6.91 6.98 16.77
C SER A 406 5.86 6.98 15.65
N MET A 407 5.02 5.94 15.61
CA MET A 407 3.94 5.85 14.62
C MET A 407 2.77 6.80 14.93
N LYS A 408 2.81 7.55 16.03
CA LYS A 408 1.81 8.60 16.35
C LYS A 408 1.90 9.80 15.37
N ASN A 409 3.04 10.00 14.72
CA ASN A 409 3.32 11.17 13.87
C ASN A 409 3.19 10.87 12.36
N ASN A 410 2.39 9.86 11.96
CA ASN A 410 2.17 9.57 10.54
C ASN A 410 1.36 10.66 9.79
N ASN A 411 1.03 11.77 10.45
CA ASN A 411 0.60 12.99 9.80
C ASN A 411 1.83 13.67 9.20
N PHE A 412 2.05 13.45 7.90
CA PHE A 412 2.98 14.22 7.06
C PHE A 412 4.38 14.41 7.65
N ILE A 413 5.36 13.69 7.11
CA ILE A 413 6.70 14.28 7.01
C ILE A 413 6.58 15.25 5.81
N PRO A 414 6.56 16.58 6.00
CA PRO A 414 6.74 17.49 4.88
C PRO A 414 8.17 17.27 4.38
N SER A 415 8.31 17.05 3.08
CA SER A 415 9.60 17.10 2.39
C SER A 415 10.30 18.43 2.60
#